data_AF-A0A238UDG8-F1
#
_entry.id   AF-A0A238UDG8-F1
#
_cell.length_a   1.000
_cell.length_b   1.000
_cell.length_c   1.000
_cell.angle_alpha   90.00
_cell.angle_beta   90.00
_cell.angle_gamma   90.00
#
_symmetry.space_group_name_H-M   'P 1'
#
loop_
_entity.id
_entity.type
_entity.pdbx_description
1 polymer ?
#
loop_
_entity_poly.entity_id
_entity_poly.type
_entity_poly.pdbx_seq_one_letter_code
_entity_poly.pdbx_strand_id
1 'polypeptide(L)'
;MIINWDKPSTDESEDLFKISDELASRANSASKVARDTFDILKPNEEKLSQWDKIMSNAYVVPFTIAFIVICILEYYFSREIYRDILPQAPWVIGVGIIFISIVIAELMVGMLSSHTRNKRFFEEKKVPSNSAKPESDIRKGIVRDVRIQFFVGSTLFSAIGVAIYYFSKERVAREISAGIRESIFGIQDVLPVLFYVLEVLAGLFVFYLFKRSVLAFKNYRSRKKYRKEVNNARSNTSESCKYFDDAEKKGYNTFLDDVSNNIHLGFYRNKHQNTNEQHLKYVNEPEKELQGFKALFKNAEGTPIQVTIDALTEYKFRESKTSNTEGVIDMNFNSYPEDQIKQFRVTYFDVNKEKIVDEISGNYSLNNDIPYEIILK
;
A
#
# COMPACT_ATOMS: atom_id res chain seq x y z
N MET A 1 -24.26 -16.53 -27.41
CA MET A 1 -23.82 -17.93 -27.61
C MET A 1 -24.57 -18.77 -26.60
N ILE A 2 -25.27 -19.80 -27.07
CA ILE A 2 -26.13 -20.65 -26.24
C ILE A 2 -25.25 -21.62 -25.45
N ILE A 3 -25.39 -21.61 -24.11
CA ILE A 3 -24.75 -22.57 -23.22
C ILE A 3 -25.40 -23.94 -23.47
N ASN A 4 -24.61 -25.02 -23.44
CA ASN A 4 -25.19 -26.37 -23.45
C ASN A 4 -25.84 -26.61 -22.08
N TRP A 5 -27.17 -26.49 -21.99
CA TRP A 5 -27.87 -26.60 -20.71
C TRP A 5 -28.03 -28.04 -20.20
N ASP A 6 -28.18 -29.01 -21.11
CA ASP A 6 -28.56 -30.39 -20.77
C ASP A 6 -27.45 -31.42 -20.99
N LYS A 7 -26.28 -31.00 -21.48
CA LYS A 7 -25.17 -31.92 -21.77
C LYS A 7 -24.10 -31.78 -20.69
N PRO A 8 -23.52 -32.89 -20.21
CA PRO A 8 -22.35 -32.82 -19.36
C PRO A 8 -21.19 -32.17 -20.13
N SER A 9 -20.26 -31.59 -19.38
CA SER A 9 -19.01 -31.06 -19.93
C SER A 9 -18.22 -32.15 -20.65
N THR A 10 -17.47 -31.75 -21.67
CA THR A 10 -16.53 -32.63 -22.37
C THR A 10 -15.15 -32.56 -21.70
N ASP A 11 -14.34 -33.61 -21.83
CA ASP A 11 -12.96 -33.63 -21.31
C ASP A 11 -12.15 -32.41 -21.79
N GLU A 12 -12.28 -32.05 -23.07
CA GLU A 12 -11.60 -30.87 -23.67
C GLU A 12 -12.05 -29.56 -22.99
N SER A 13 -13.34 -29.44 -22.69
CA SER A 13 -13.90 -28.25 -22.04
C SER A 13 -13.51 -28.15 -20.56
N GLU A 14 -13.41 -29.29 -19.85
CA GLU A 14 -12.95 -29.33 -18.46
C GLU A 14 -11.47 -28.95 -18.34
N ASP A 15 -10.63 -29.39 -19.28
CA ASP A 15 -9.21 -29.04 -19.30
C ASP A 15 -9.01 -27.53 -19.51
N LEU A 16 -9.77 -26.91 -20.41
CA LEU A 16 -9.77 -25.46 -20.59
C LEU A 16 -10.28 -24.71 -19.35
N PHE A 17 -11.32 -25.24 -18.69
CA PHE A 17 -11.80 -24.69 -17.42
C PHE A 17 -10.74 -24.76 -16.32
N LYS A 18 -10.03 -25.89 -16.18
CA LYS A 18 -8.93 -26.03 -15.19
C LYS A 18 -7.82 -25.02 -15.43
N ILE A 19 -7.44 -24.79 -16.69
CA ILE A 19 -6.46 -23.76 -17.05
C ILE A 19 -6.99 -22.37 -16.68
N SER A 20 -8.26 -22.09 -16.97
CA SER A 20 -8.90 -20.83 -16.61
C SER A 20 -8.89 -20.59 -15.09
N ASP A 21 -9.22 -21.59 -14.28
CA ASP A 21 -9.23 -21.48 -12.82
C ASP A 21 -7.81 -21.30 -12.25
N GLU A 22 -6.81 -22.00 -12.79
CA GLU A 22 -5.42 -21.81 -12.39
C GLU A 22 -4.95 -20.37 -12.65
N LEU A 23 -5.26 -19.82 -13.83
CA LEU A 23 -4.94 -18.44 -14.18
C LEU A 23 -5.70 -17.44 -13.29
N ALA A 24 -6.98 -17.69 -12.98
CA ALA A 24 -7.76 -16.88 -12.07
C ALA A 24 -7.14 -16.88 -10.66
N SER A 25 -6.72 -18.04 -10.17
CA SER A 25 -6.03 -18.19 -8.88
C SER A 25 -4.70 -17.43 -8.84
N ARG A 26 -3.90 -17.51 -9.92
CA ARG A 26 -2.67 -16.72 -10.07
C ARG A 26 -2.96 -15.22 -10.09
N ALA A 27 -4.04 -14.79 -10.74
CA ALA A 27 -4.47 -13.38 -10.74
C ALA A 27 -4.86 -12.92 -9.32
N ASN A 28 -5.58 -13.75 -8.56
CA ASN A 28 -5.97 -13.47 -7.17
C ASN A 28 -4.74 -13.35 -6.26
N SER A 29 -3.77 -14.26 -6.41
CA SER A 29 -2.52 -14.21 -5.67
C SER A 29 -1.73 -12.92 -5.97
N ALA A 30 -1.59 -12.54 -7.24
CA ALA A 30 -0.93 -11.30 -7.64
C ALA A 30 -1.66 -10.06 -7.10
N SER A 31 -2.99 -10.05 -7.15
CA SER A 31 -3.83 -9.00 -6.57
C SER A 31 -3.59 -8.84 -5.06
N LYS A 32 -3.54 -9.95 -4.32
CA LYS A 32 -3.26 -9.94 -2.88
C LYS A 32 -1.89 -9.34 -2.58
N VAL A 33 -0.85 -9.77 -3.30
CA VAL A 33 0.51 -9.21 -3.12
C VAL A 33 0.54 -7.71 -3.48
N ALA A 34 -0.23 -7.28 -4.49
CA ALA A 34 -0.37 -5.88 -4.83
C ALA A 34 -1.03 -5.09 -3.68
N ARG A 35 -2.10 -5.62 -3.08
CA ARG A 35 -2.79 -5.02 -1.91
C ARG A 35 -1.84 -4.86 -0.73
N ASP A 36 -1.16 -5.94 -0.34
CA ASP A 36 -0.20 -5.93 0.77
C ASP A 36 0.95 -4.93 0.52
N THR A 37 1.37 -4.79 -0.74
CA THR A 37 2.41 -3.82 -1.13
C THR A 37 1.88 -2.39 -1.09
N PHE A 38 0.62 -2.16 -1.48
CA PHE A 38 -0.03 -0.86 -1.46
C PHE A 38 -0.20 -0.33 -0.02
N ASP A 39 -0.59 -1.20 0.92
CA ASP A 39 -0.74 -0.87 2.34
C ASP A 39 0.57 -0.40 2.98
N ILE A 40 1.71 -0.84 2.45
CA ILE A 40 3.04 -0.36 2.85
C ILE A 40 3.42 0.92 2.11
N LEU A 41 3.05 1.04 0.84
CA LEU A 41 3.43 2.12 -0.06
C LEU A 41 2.75 3.44 0.35
N LYS A 42 1.44 3.45 0.56
CA LYS A 42 0.65 4.66 0.83
C LYS A 42 1.14 5.43 2.08
N PRO A 43 1.37 4.80 3.25
CA PRO A 43 1.91 5.50 4.41
C PRO A 43 3.34 6.03 4.20
N ASN A 44 4.13 5.38 3.34
CA ASN A 44 5.48 5.85 3.02
C ASN A 44 5.45 7.02 2.04
N GLU A 45 4.51 7.08 1.11
CA GLU A 45 4.27 8.25 0.24
C GLU A 45 3.82 9.47 1.07
N GLU A 46 2.90 9.27 2.00
CA GLU A 46 2.45 10.32 2.92
C GLU A 46 3.60 10.86 3.77
N LYS A 47 4.46 9.98 4.32
CA LYS A 47 5.67 10.38 5.05
C LYS A 47 6.61 11.19 4.16
N LEU A 48 6.89 10.73 2.95
CA LEU A 48 7.76 11.46 2.03
C LEU A 48 7.18 12.83 1.64
N SER A 49 5.87 12.93 1.44
CA SER A 49 5.20 14.21 1.15
C SER A 49 5.26 15.17 2.33
N GLN A 50 5.04 14.69 3.56
CA GLN A 50 5.22 15.49 4.77
C GLN A 50 6.65 15.98 4.90
N TRP A 51 7.63 15.13 4.61
CA TRP A 51 9.05 15.48 4.67
C TRP A 51 9.41 16.48 3.59
N ASP A 52 8.84 16.37 2.39
CA ASP A 52 9.06 17.33 1.32
C ASP A 52 8.54 18.72 1.67
N LYS A 53 7.37 18.81 2.32
CA LYS A 53 6.84 20.07 2.86
C LYS A 53 7.74 20.69 3.94
N ILE A 54 8.33 19.87 4.80
CA ILE A 54 9.28 20.33 5.83
C ILE A 54 10.57 20.82 5.17
N MET A 55 11.05 20.13 4.14
CA MET A 55 12.30 20.45 3.45
C MET A 55 12.17 21.58 2.41
N SER A 56 10.97 21.83 1.87
CA SER A 56 10.72 22.92 0.92
C SER A 56 10.66 24.29 1.60
N ASN A 57 10.61 24.33 2.94
CA ASN A 57 10.90 25.55 3.67
C ASN A 57 12.39 25.86 3.49
N ALA A 58 12.68 26.98 2.81
CA ALA A 58 13.95 27.37 2.18
C ALA A 58 15.23 27.38 3.04
N TYR A 59 15.14 27.07 4.33
CA TYR A 59 16.27 27.03 5.26
C TYR A 59 17.12 25.75 5.13
N VAL A 60 16.57 24.69 4.57
CA VAL A 60 17.19 23.35 4.50
C VAL A 60 18.45 23.29 3.64
N VAL A 61 18.42 23.87 2.43
CA VAL A 61 19.57 23.89 1.51
C VAL A 61 20.72 24.76 2.04
N PRO A 62 20.48 25.99 2.55
CA PRO A 62 21.51 26.80 3.20
C PRO A 62 22.19 26.10 4.38
N PHE A 63 21.44 25.41 5.25
CA PHE A 63 22.02 24.70 6.40
C PHE A 63 22.87 23.49 5.98
N THR A 64 22.52 22.80 4.88
CA THR A 64 23.34 21.70 4.34
C THR A 64 24.67 22.20 3.78
N ILE A 65 24.64 23.31 3.04
CA ILE A 65 25.82 23.92 2.43
C ILE A 65 26.70 24.51 3.54
N ALA A 66 26.10 25.21 4.50
CA ALA A 66 26.78 25.75 5.67
C ALA A 66 27.50 24.64 6.45
N PHE A 67 26.90 23.46 6.62
CA PHE A 67 27.55 22.33 7.28
C PHE A 67 28.85 21.89 6.63
N ILE A 68 28.81 21.63 5.32
CA ILE A 68 29.99 21.16 4.59
C ILE A 68 31.09 22.21 4.67
N VAL A 69 30.74 23.49 4.55
CA VAL A 69 31.68 24.61 4.69
C VAL A 69 32.23 24.67 6.12
N ILE A 70 31.41 24.48 7.15
CA ILE A 70 31.82 24.50 8.55
C ILE A 70 32.76 23.33 8.88
N CYS A 71 32.44 22.11 8.48
CA CYS A 71 33.32 20.95 8.69
C CYS A 71 34.68 21.13 7.98
N ILE A 72 34.68 21.71 6.77
CA ILE A 72 35.92 22.02 6.05
C ILE A 72 36.72 23.09 6.80
N LEU A 73 36.08 24.19 7.21
CA LEU A 73 36.75 25.27 7.95
C LEU A 73 37.30 24.78 9.29
N GLU A 74 36.54 23.99 10.04
CA GLU A 74 36.97 23.40 11.31
C GLU A 74 38.16 22.46 11.13
N TYR A 75 38.15 21.63 10.09
CA TYR A 75 39.32 20.81 9.76
C TYR A 75 40.56 21.66 9.47
N TYR A 76 40.42 22.80 8.77
CA TYR A 76 41.56 23.69 8.50
C TYR A 76 42.06 24.43 9.74
N PHE A 77 41.17 24.96 10.58
CA PHE A 77 41.54 25.70 11.80
C PHE A 77 42.10 24.81 12.92
N SER A 78 41.67 23.55 12.97
CA SER A 78 42.08 22.60 13.99
C SER A 78 43.17 21.62 13.51
N ARG A 79 43.62 21.73 12.25
CA ARG A 79 44.58 20.83 11.61
C ARG A 79 45.89 20.71 12.39
N GLU A 80 46.41 21.82 12.90
CA GLU A 80 47.67 21.86 13.66
C GLU A 80 47.52 21.14 15.00
N ILE A 81 46.40 21.36 15.70
CA ILE A 81 46.07 20.65 16.96
C ILE A 81 45.97 19.14 16.71
N TYR A 82 45.26 18.73 15.65
CA TYR A 82 45.09 17.31 15.35
C TYR A 82 46.40 16.64 14.94
N ARG A 83 47.33 17.39 14.32
CA ARG A 83 48.68 16.91 14.02
C ARG A 83 49.52 16.68 15.27
N ASP A 84 49.37 17.51 16.30
CA ASP A 84 50.09 17.33 17.56
C ASP A 84 49.57 16.12 18.35
N ILE A 85 48.27 15.84 18.27
CA ILE A 85 47.64 14.70 18.97
C ILE A 85 47.86 13.38 18.21
N LEU A 86 47.71 13.37 16.88
CA LEU A 86 47.86 12.17 16.06
C LEU A 86 48.58 12.49 14.75
N PRO A 87 49.93 12.54 14.76
CA PRO A 87 50.74 13.06 13.64
C PRO A 87 50.57 12.30 12.33
N GLN A 88 50.34 10.98 12.41
CA GLN A 88 50.26 10.09 11.25
C GLN A 88 48.89 10.13 10.55
N ALA A 89 47.82 10.49 11.26
CA ALA A 89 46.47 10.50 10.70
C ALA A 89 45.55 11.54 11.37
N PRO A 90 45.88 12.84 11.30
CA PRO A 90 45.14 13.92 11.97
C PRO A 90 43.68 14.04 11.49
N TRP A 91 43.38 13.56 10.28
CA TRP A 91 42.03 13.52 9.70
C TRP A 91 41.09 12.55 10.44
N VAL A 92 41.61 11.52 11.13
CA VAL A 92 40.81 10.54 11.88
C VAL A 92 40.09 11.20 13.05
N ILE A 93 40.71 12.21 13.67
CA ILE A 93 40.09 12.95 14.78
C ILE A 93 38.87 13.73 14.29
N GLY A 94 38.97 14.42 13.15
CA GLY A 94 37.83 15.12 12.54
C GLY A 94 36.69 14.17 12.14
N VAL A 95 37.00 13.02 11.53
CA VAL A 95 36.00 11.99 11.22
C VAL A 95 35.36 11.41 12.48
N GLY A 96 36.15 11.20 13.54
CA GLY A 96 35.66 10.73 14.84
C GLY A 96 34.70 11.72 15.50
N ILE A 97 35.01 13.01 15.42
CA ILE A 97 34.15 14.09 15.91
C ILE A 97 32.82 14.11 15.16
N ILE A 98 32.84 14.05 13.83
CA ILE A 98 31.61 13.98 13.00
C ILE A 98 30.75 12.76 13.41
N PHE A 99 31.39 11.61 13.61
CA PHE A 99 30.69 10.39 14.02
C PHE A 99 30.02 10.54 15.39
N ILE A 100 30.73 11.11 16.36
CA ILE A 100 30.22 11.37 17.70
C ILE A 100 29.06 12.40 17.65
N SER A 101 29.19 13.45 16.83
CA SER A 101 28.14 14.45 16.61
C SER A 101 26.85 13.84 16.03
N ILE A 102 26.97 12.88 15.10
CA ILE A 102 25.82 12.12 14.56
C ILE A 102 25.15 11.27 15.65
N VAL A 103 25.93 10.63 16.52
CA VAL A 103 25.39 9.82 17.63
C VAL A 103 24.63 10.70 18.63
N ILE A 104 25.19 11.84 19.01
CA ILE A 104 24.53 12.82 19.90
C ILE A 104 23.23 13.33 19.26
N ALA A 105 23.29 13.68 17.98
CA ALA A 105 22.14 14.09 17.19
C ALA A 105 21.02 13.04 17.22
N GLU A 106 21.33 11.77 16.97
CA GLU A 106 20.34 10.70 16.98
C GLU A 106 19.72 10.47 18.37
N LEU A 107 20.50 10.63 19.45
CA LEU A 107 20.02 10.52 20.83
C LEU A 107 19.06 11.67 21.20
N MET A 108 19.29 12.87 20.68
CA MET A 108 18.48 14.05 21.02
C MET A 108 17.22 14.23 20.15
N VAL A 109 17.24 13.77 18.89
CA VAL A 109 16.15 13.99 17.92
C VAL A 109 14.80 13.39 18.36
N GLY A 110 14.84 12.37 19.22
CA GLY A 110 13.63 11.72 19.75
C GLY A 110 12.75 12.66 20.56
N MET A 111 13.33 13.59 21.33
CA MET A 111 12.55 14.53 22.16
C MET A 111 12.12 15.76 21.34
N LEU A 112 12.93 16.18 20.38
CA LEU A 112 12.69 17.38 19.58
C LEU A 112 11.70 17.15 18.44
N SER A 113 11.54 15.91 17.96
CA SER A 113 10.63 15.56 16.86
C SER A 113 9.45 14.71 17.32
N SER A 114 8.23 15.26 17.23
CA SER A 114 6.99 14.53 17.46
C SER A 114 6.81 13.36 16.47
N HIS A 115 7.35 13.49 15.25
CA HIS A 115 7.30 12.48 14.21
C HIS A 115 8.10 11.23 14.59
N THR A 116 9.28 11.40 15.18
CA THR A 116 10.12 10.28 15.64
C THR A 116 9.47 9.53 16.80
N ARG A 117 8.80 10.23 17.73
CA ARG A 117 8.03 9.60 18.83
C ARG A 117 6.85 8.80 18.30
N ASN A 118 6.10 9.36 17.36
CA ASN A 118 4.95 8.67 16.76
C ASN A 118 5.40 7.43 15.96
N LYS A 119 6.52 7.50 15.25
CA LYS A 119 7.08 6.33 14.55
C LYS A 119 7.45 5.20 15.52
N ARG A 120 8.16 5.52 16.62
CA ARG A 120 8.49 4.52 17.66
C ARG A 120 7.24 3.94 18.32
N PHE A 121 6.19 4.74 18.48
CA PHE A 121 4.88 4.27 18.96
C PHE A 121 4.25 3.24 18.03
N PHE A 122 4.25 3.49 16.72
CA PHE A 122 3.74 2.51 15.76
C PHE A 122 4.63 1.28 15.61
N GLU A 123 5.93 1.37 15.88
CA GLU A 123 6.85 0.22 15.89
C GLU A 123 6.66 -0.64 17.15
N GLU A 124 6.53 -0.04 18.34
CA GLU A 124 6.23 -0.78 19.57
C GLU A 124 4.85 -1.42 19.56
N LYS A 125 3.86 -0.79 18.92
CA LYS A 125 2.50 -1.35 18.77
C LYS A 125 2.48 -2.63 17.92
N LYS A 126 3.48 -2.85 17.06
CA LYS A 126 3.62 -4.05 16.22
C LYS A 126 4.25 -5.23 16.96
N VAL A 127 4.81 -5.02 18.15
CA VAL A 127 5.44 -6.09 18.93
C VAL A 127 4.33 -6.90 19.63
N PRO A 128 4.25 -8.24 19.43
CA PRO A 128 3.16 -9.06 19.98
C PRO A 128 3.01 -8.99 21.51
N SER A 129 4.10 -8.69 22.24
CA SER A 129 4.08 -8.52 23.70
C SER A 129 3.56 -7.17 24.18
N ASN A 130 3.46 -6.18 23.29
CA ASN A 130 2.97 -4.84 23.57
C ASN A 130 1.60 -4.54 22.95
N SER A 131 1.06 -5.44 22.10
CA SER A 131 -0.25 -5.28 21.46
C SER A 131 -1.43 -5.28 22.45
N ALA A 132 -1.25 -5.90 23.63
CA ALA A 132 -2.25 -5.96 24.70
C ALA A 132 -2.14 -4.80 25.72
N LYS A 133 -1.11 -3.93 25.62
CA LYS A 133 -0.94 -2.81 26.55
C LYS A 133 -1.78 -1.60 26.12
N PRO A 134 -2.34 -0.82 27.07
CA PRO A 134 -3.02 0.43 26.77
C PRO A 134 -2.10 1.38 25.99
N GLU A 135 -2.63 2.07 24.97
CA GLU A 135 -1.84 3.00 24.15
C GLU A 135 -1.19 4.12 24.98
N SER A 136 -1.83 4.52 26.09
CA SER A 136 -1.28 5.49 27.04
C SER A 136 0.01 5.01 27.69
N ASP A 137 0.13 3.72 27.98
CA ASP A 137 1.29 3.14 28.65
C ASP A 137 2.47 2.96 27.68
N ILE A 138 2.17 2.61 26.42
CA ILE A 138 3.16 2.57 25.34
C ILE A 138 3.71 3.99 25.08
N ARG A 139 2.84 5.00 24.99
CA ARG A 139 3.29 6.39 24.83
C ARG A 139 4.12 6.88 26.01
N LYS A 140 3.74 6.54 27.25
CA LYS A 140 4.52 6.89 28.45
C LYS A 140 5.89 6.20 28.47
N GLY A 141 5.96 4.92 28.08
CA GLY A 141 7.22 4.18 27.91
C GLY A 141 8.15 4.86 26.90
N ILE A 142 7.64 5.19 25.72
CA ILE A 142 8.42 5.85 24.67
C ILE A 142 8.89 7.24 25.10
N VAL A 143 8.04 8.02 25.76
CA VAL A 143 8.43 9.34 26.28
C VAL A 143 9.51 9.21 27.35
N ARG A 144 9.46 8.18 28.19
CA ARG A 144 10.49 7.89 29.20
C ARG A 144 11.81 7.51 28.53
N ASP A 145 11.80 6.60 27.56
CA ASP A 145 13.00 6.15 26.86
C ASP A 145 13.63 7.26 26.03
N VAL A 146 12.81 8.06 25.35
CA VAL A 146 13.26 9.25 24.62
C VAL A 146 13.84 10.30 25.57
N ARG A 147 13.26 10.47 26.77
CA ARG A 147 13.78 11.40 27.78
C ARG A 147 15.14 10.93 28.32
N ILE A 148 15.31 9.63 28.55
CA ILE A 148 16.59 9.04 28.95
C ILE A 148 17.63 9.22 27.84
N GLN A 149 17.28 8.91 26.59
CA GLN A 149 18.18 9.10 25.45
C GLN A 149 18.56 10.56 25.25
N PHE A 150 17.62 11.49 25.40
CA PHE A 150 17.89 12.92 25.34
C PHE A 150 18.79 13.37 26.48
N PHE A 151 18.59 12.86 27.69
CA PHE A 151 19.43 13.18 28.85
C PHE A 151 20.87 12.68 28.65
N VAL A 152 21.03 11.44 28.16
CA VAL A 152 22.34 10.87 27.81
C VAL A 152 22.99 11.68 26.69
N GLY A 153 22.25 11.99 25.63
CA GLY A 153 22.73 12.82 24.51
C GLY A 153 23.14 14.23 24.95
N SER A 154 22.36 14.86 25.82
CA SER A 154 22.67 16.18 26.40
C SER A 154 23.89 16.13 27.31
N THR A 155 24.03 15.08 28.10
CA THR A 155 25.20 14.89 28.97
C THR A 155 26.48 14.68 28.15
N LEU A 156 26.40 13.85 27.10
CA LEU A 156 27.50 13.66 26.14
C LEU A 156 27.86 14.97 25.43
N PHE A 157 26.86 15.71 24.95
CA PHE A 157 27.05 17.01 24.33
C PHE A 157 27.75 18.01 25.27
N SER A 158 27.30 18.11 26.51
CA SER A 158 27.93 18.98 27.51
C SER A 158 29.34 18.51 27.87
N ALA A 159 29.58 17.21 28.05
CA ALA A 159 30.89 16.66 28.38
C ALA A 159 31.91 16.92 27.26
N ILE A 160 31.50 16.74 26.00
CA ILE A 160 32.34 17.01 24.84
C ILE A 160 32.53 18.50 24.63
N GLY A 161 31.48 19.31 24.79
CA GLY A 161 31.60 20.77 24.76
C GLY A 161 32.56 21.31 25.81
N VAL A 162 32.53 20.76 27.03
CA VAL A 162 33.48 21.10 28.12
C VAL A 162 34.90 20.64 27.79
N ALA A 163 35.08 19.42 27.26
CA ALA A 163 36.37 18.91 26.85
C ALA A 163 36.99 19.78 25.74
N ILE A 164 36.21 20.13 24.72
CA ILE A 164 36.65 21.01 23.62
C ILE A 164 36.96 22.41 24.14
N TYR A 165 36.12 22.97 25.01
CA TYR A 165 36.39 24.25 25.65
C TYR A 165 37.69 24.22 26.45
N TYR A 166 37.95 23.14 27.19
CA TYR A 166 39.17 22.97 27.96
C TYR A 166 40.42 22.82 27.07
N PHE A 167 40.34 22.02 26.00
CA PHE A 167 41.42 21.91 25.01
C PHE A 167 41.67 23.23 24.28
N SER A 168 40.61 23.97 23.95
CA SER A 168 40.70 25.31 23.37
C SER A 168 41.37 26.30 24.35
N LYS A 169 41.00 26.26 25.64
CA LYS A 169 41.61 27.08 26.68
C LYS A 169 43.08 26.75 26.93
N GLU A 170 43.45 25.47 27.00
CA GLU A 170 44.86 25.06 27.13
C GLU A 170 45.70 25.48 25.93
N ARG A 171 45.14 25.40 24.71
CA ARG A 171 45.79 25.91 23.51
C ARG A 171 46.06 27.41 23.64
N VAL A 172 45.05 28.20 23.99
CA VAL A 172 45.21 29.65 24.18
C VAL A 172 46.26 29.95 25.24
N ALA A 173 46.27 29.19 26.35
CA ALA A 173 47.29 29.34 27.38
C ALA A 173 48.71 29.00 26.89
N ARG A 174 48.86 27.96 26.05
CA ARG A 174 50.15 27.60 25.44
C ARG A 174 50.62 28.64 24.42
N GLU A 175 49.72 29.15 23.58
CA GLU A 175 50.01 30.20 22.59
C GLU A 175 50.40 31.54 23.25
N ILE A 176 49.77 31.89 24.38
CA ILE A 176 50.16 33.03 25.22
C ILE A 176 51.53 32.78 25.85
N SER A 177 51.77 31.59 26.40
CA SER A 177 53.06 31.24 27.02
C SER A 177 54.23 31.16 26.02
N ALA A 178 53.93 30.85 24.75
CA ALA A 178 54.87 30.85 23.64
C ALA A 178 55.11 32.26 23.05
N GLY A 179 54.44 33.29 23.58
CA GLY A 179 54.60 34.69 23.17
C GLY A 179 53.95 35.06 21.84
N ILE A 180 53.01 34.25 21.33
CA ILE A 180 52.39 34.42 20.01
C ILE A 180 51.12 35.29 20.08
N ARG A 181 50.55 35.52 21.28
CA ARG A 181 49.27 36.25 21.46
C ARG A 181 49.27 37.11 22.74
N GLU A 182 48.74 38.33 22.67
CA GLU A 182 48.75 39.32 23.78
C GLU A 182 47.46 39.37 24.64
N SER A 183 46.38 38.66 24.31
CA SER A 183 45.08 38.81 24.98
C SER A 183 44.50 37.49 25.54
N ILE A 184 43.85 37.58 26.71
CA ILE A 184 43.13 36.50 27.38
C ILE A 184 41.70 36.44 26.84
N PHE A 185 41.43 35.47 25.96
CA PHE A 185 40.11 35.07 25.42
C PHE A 185 39.37 36.11 24.55
N GLY A 186 39.35 35.90 23.23
CA GLY A 186 38.65 36.73 22.25
C GLY A 186 37.51 36.01 21.51
N ILE A 187 36.74 36.72 20.68
CA ILE A 187 35.65 36.17 19.82
C ILE A 187 36.12 34.99 18.94
N GLN A 188 37.41 34.96 18.56
CA GLN A 188 38.04 33.85 17.84
C GLN A 188 38.05 32.52 18.63
N ASP A 189 37.96 32.57 19.96
CA ASP A 189 38.00 31.40 20.84
C ASP A 189 36.58 30.84 21.10
N VAL A 190 35.53 31.60 20.80
CA VAL A 190 34.12 31.14 20.80
C VAL A 190 33.74 30.48 19.47
N LEU A 191 34.47 30.80 18.40
CA LEU A 191 34.25 30.29 17.04
C LEU A 191 34.20 28.75 16.96
N PRO A 192 35.13 27.99 17.59
CA PRO A 192 35.09 26.53 17.58
C PRO A 192 33.85 25.96 18.25
N VAL A 193 33.39 26.58 19.36
CA VAL A 193 32.15 26.16 20.05
C VAL A 193 30.93 26.44 19.18
N LEU A 194 30.88 27.60 18.51
CA LEU A 194 29.83 27.94 17.55
C LEU A 194 29.80 26.98 16.35
N PHE A 195 30.96 26.63 15.80
CA PHE A 195 31.08 25.64 14.73
C PHE A 195 30.60 24.27 15.19
N TYR A 196 30.93 23.85 16.41
CA TYR A 196 30.47 22.58 16.97
C TYR A 196 28.94 22.52 17.13
N VAL A 197 28.30 23.59 17.62
CA VAL A 197 26.83 23.67 17.70
C VAL A 197 26.20 23.58 16.31
N LEU A 198 26.77 24.28 15.33
CA LEU A 198 26.30 24.23 13.94
C LEU A 198 26.55 22.86 13.30
N GLU A 199 27.65 22.19 13.64
CA GLU A 199 28.01 20.85 13.18
C GLU A 199 27.03 19.80 13.72
N VAL A 200 26.65 19.86 15.00
CA VAL A 200 25.62 18.99 15.58
C VAL A 200 24.25 19.23 14.94
N LEU A 201 23.86 20.50 14.75
CA LEU A 201 22.60 20.86 14.08
C LEU A 201 22.53 20.38 12.64
N ALA A 202 23.65 20.37 11.95
CA ALA A 202 23.69 19.90 10.58
C ALA A 202 23.97 18.39 10.44
N GLY A 203 24.61 17.75 11.41
CA GLY A 203 24.65 16.29 11.54
C GLY A 203 23.24 15.71 11.73
N LEU A 204 22.42 16.34 12.58
CA LEU A 204 20.96 16.06 12.70
C LEU A 204 20.26 16.12 11.34
N PHE A 205 20.61 17.12 10.55
CA PHE A 205 20.02 17.39 9.25
C PHE A 205 20.46 16.39 8.17
N VAL A 206 21.75 16.08 8.06
CA VAL A 206 22.29 15.06 7.13
C VAL A 206 21.73 13.69 7.46
N PHE A 207 21.61 13.36 8.75
CA PHE A 207 20.99 12.12 9.19
C PHE A 207 19.52 12.02 8.78
N TYR A 208 18.78 13.13 8.88
CA TYR A 208 17.40 13.22 8.41
C TYR A 208 17.30 13.06 6.88
N LEU A 209 18.18 13.69 6.11
CA LEU A 209 18.29 13.49 4.65
C LEU A 209 18.59 12.02 4.30
N PHE A 210 19.52 11.38 5.02
CA PHE A 210 19.84 9.97 4.80
C PHE A 210 18.61 9.07 5.05
N LYS A 211 17.88 9.27 6.16
CA LYS A 211 16.64 8.53 6.43
C LYS A 211 15.58 8.78 5.34
N ARG A 212 15.53 9.99 4.76
CA ARG A 212 14.62 10.34 3.66
C ARG A 212 14.98 9.54 2.41
N SER A 213 16.26 9.53 2.05
CA SER A 213 16.77 8.81 0.88
C SER A 213 16.52 7.31 0.98
N VAL A 214 16.73 6.71 2.17
CA VAL A 214 16.41 5.29 2.40
C VAL A 214 14.91 5.03 2.25
N LEU A 215 14.06 5.88 2.81
CA LEU A 215 12.61 5.75 2.69
C LEU A 215 12.15 5.91 1.23
N ALA A 216 12.70 6.89 0.50
CA ALA A 216 12.42 7.14 -0.90
C ALA A 216 12.83 5.94 -1.77
N PHE A 217 14.01 5.36 -1.52
CA PHE A 217 14.46 4.17 -2.22
C PHE A 217 13.58 2.94 -1.94
N LYS A 218 13.21 2.72 -0.67
CA LYS A 218 12.25 1.66 -0.30
C LYS A 218 10.91 1.86 -1.00
N ASN A 219 10.39 3.08 -1.02
CA ASN A 219 9.13 3.42 -1.67
C ASN A 219 9.21 3.19 -3.19
N TYR A 220 10.29 3.64 -3.84
CA TYR A 220 10.55 3.36 -5.26
C TYR A 220 10.53 1.87 -5.58
N ARG A 221 11.22 1.05 -4.78
CA ARG A 221 11.22 -0.42 -4.94
C ARG A 221 9.82 -1.01 -4.75
N SER A 222 9.09 -0.61 -3.71
CA SER A 222 7.72 -1.04 -3.47
C SER A 222 6.78 -0.64 -4.61
N ARG A 223 6.94 0.57 -5.18
CA ARG A 223 6.15 1.05 -6.31
C ARG A 223 6.40 0.24 -7.57
N LYS A 224 7.66 -0.14 -7.83
CA LYS A 224 8.01 -1.04 -8.94
C LYS A 224 7.39 -2.42 -8.75
N LYS A 225 7.45 -2.97 -7.53
CA LYS A 225 6.83 -4.26 -7.18
C LYS A 225 5.31 -4.21 -7.38
N TYR A 226 4.65 -3.19 -6.83
CA TYR A 226 3.21 -2.98 -6.96
C TYR A 226 2.77 -2.96 -8.42
N ARG A 227 3.42 -2.14 -9.27
CA ARG A 227 3.11 -2.05 -10.71
C ARG A 227 3.26 -3.40 -11.42
N LYS A 228 4.30 -4.17 -11.09
CA LYS A 228 4.52 -5.50 -11.66
C LYS A 228 3.36 -6.44 -11.31
N GLU A 229 2.98 -6.50 -10.04
CA GLU A 229 1.91 -7.41 -9.60
C GLU A 229 0.54 -7.03 -10.15
N VAL A 230 0.24 -5.73 -10.26
CA VAL A 230 -1.00 -5.29 -10.92
C VAL A 230 -1.04 -5.72 -12.39
N ASN A 231 0.08 -5.60 -13.11
CA ASN A 231 0.15 -6.05 -14.50
C ASN A 231 0.00 -7.57 -14.64
N ASN A 232 0.61 -8.34 -13.73
CA ASN A 232 0.45 -9.79 -13.67
C ASN A 232 -1.02 -10.17 -13.42
N ALA A 233 -1.66 -9.53 -12.44
CA ALA A 233 -3.08 -9.76 -12.13
C ALA A 233 -3.97 -9.46 -13.35
N ARG A 234 -3.70 -8.36 -14.06
CA ARG A 234 -4.43 -7.99 -15.28
C ARG A 234 -4.24 -9.00 -16.41
N SER A 235 -3.00 -9.41 -16.69
CA SER A 235 -2.71 -10.38 -17.75
C SER A 235 -3.40 -11.72 -17.47
N ASN A 236 -3.22 -12.25 -16.26
CA ASN A 236 -3.80 -13.53 -15.86
C ASN A 236 -5.33 -13.48 -15.82
N THR A 237 -5.94 -12.36 -15.40
CA THR A 237 -7.40 -12.18 -15.43
C THR A 237 -7.93 -12.23 -16.86
N SER A 238 -7.29 -11.52 -17.79
CA SER A 238 -7.70 -11.49 -19.19
C SER A 238 -7.54 -12.85 -19.87
N GLU A 239 -6.44 -13.56 -19.60
CA GLU A 239 -6.22 -14.92 -20.11
C GLU A 239 -7.22 -15.91 -19.51
N SER A 240 -7.45 -15.86 -18.20
CA SER A 240 -8.45 -16.70 -17.52
C SER A 240 -9.84 -16.56 -18.15
N CYS A 241 -10.31 -15.33 -18.39
CA CYS A 241 -11.61 -15.09 -19.03
C CYS A 241 -11.65 -15.67 -20.46
N LYS A 242 -10.57 -15.55 -21.25
CA LYS A 242 -10.49 -16.14 -22.60
C LYS A 242 -10.57 -17.67 -22.57
N TYR A 243 -9.81 -18.31 -21.68
CA TYR A 243 -9.86 -19.77 -21.53
C TYR A 243 -11.23 -20.24 -21.06
N PHE A 244 -11.91 -19.48 -20.20
CA PHE A 244 -13.28 -19.78 -19.79
C PHE A 244 -14.27 -19.67 -20.96
N ASP A 245 -14.20 -18.58 -21.73
CA ASP A 245 -15.04 -18.39 -22.91
C ASP A 245 -14.81 -19.50 -23.95
N ASP A 246 -13.56 -19.97 -24.10
CA ASP A 246 -13.23 -21.10 -24.97
C ASP A 246 -13.70 -22.44 -24.40
N ALA A 247 -13.67 -22.63 -23.07
CA ALA A 247 -14.27 -23.78 -22.41
C ALA A 247 -15.78 -23.84 -22.66
N GLU A 248 -16.49 -22.72 -22.49
CA GLU A 248 -17.92 -22.61 -22.82
C GLU A 248 -18.18 -22.92 -24.31
N LYS A 249 -17.31 -22.45 -25.22
CA LYS A 249 -17.42 -22.79 -26.65
C LYS A 249 -17.24 -24.27 -26.94
N LYS A 250 -16.40 -24.95 -26.16
CA LYS A 250 -16.13 -26.38 -26.26
C LYS A 250 -17.14 -27.25 -25.49
N GLY A 251 -18.14 -26.63 -24.88
CA GLY A 251 -19.26 -27.32 -24.25
C GLY A 251 -19.17 -27.45 -22.74
N TYR A 252 -18.36 -26.64 -22.07
CA TYR A 252 -18.40 -26.54 -20.61
C TYR A 252 -19.79 -26.08 -20.16
N ASN A 253 -20.38 -26.80 -19.21
CA ASN A 253 -21.74 -26.53 -18.74
C ASN A 253 -21.73 -25.80 -17.39
N THR A 254 -21.80 -24.48 -17.46
CA THR A 254 -21.84 -23.57 -16.30
C THR A 254 -23.05 -23.80 -15.35
N PHE A 255 -24.09 -24.53 -15.79
CA PHE A 255 -25.28 -24.84 -14.99
C PHE A 255 -25.24 -26.20 -14.29
N LEU A 256 -24.48 -27.17 -14.82
CA LEU A 256 -24.26 -28.43 -14.13
C LEU A 256 -23.01 -28.36 -13.25
N ASP A 257 -21.96 -27.70 -13.73
CA ASP A 257 -20.66 -27.67 -13.04
C ASP A 257 -20.48 -26.39 -12.22
N ASP A 258 -19.91 -26.53 -11.03
CA ASP A 258 -19.66 -25.38 -10.16
C ASP A 258 -18.51 -24.52 -10.71
N VAL A 259 -18.78 -23.23 -10.87
CA VAL A 259 -17.78 -22.23 -11.20
C VAL A 259 -17.07 -21.79 -9.93
N SER A 260 -15.74 -21.73 -9.97
CA SER A 260 -14.97 -21.31 -8.81
C SER A 260 -15.17 -19.81 -8.50
N ASN A 261 -15.04 -19.45 -7.21
CA ASN A 261 -15.00 -18.05 -6.80
C ASN A 261 -13.85 -17.27 -7.47
N ASN A 262 -12.77 -17.94 -7.87
CA ASN A 262 -11.66 -17.29 -8.56
C ASN A 262 -12.11 -16.75 -9.92
N ILE A 263 -12.87 -17.55 -10.67
CA ILE A 263 -13.38 -17.20 -12.00
C ILE A 263 -14.42 -16.08 -11.88
N HIS A 264 -15.36 -16.17 -10.94
CA HIS A 264 -16.33 -15.09 -10.69
C HIS A 264 -15.62 -13.74 -10.47
N LEU A 265 -14.57 -13.74 -9.65
CA LEU A 265 -13.77 -12.54 -9.37
C LEU A 265 -12.97 -12.07 -10.60
N GLY A 266 -12.51 -13.02 -11.42
CA GLY A 266 -11.87 -12.74 -12.71
C GLY A 266 -12.79 -11.96 -13.65
N PHE A 267 -14.03 -12.41 -13.84
CA PHE A 267 -15.03 -11.72 -14.67
C PHE A 267 -15.38 -10.33 -14.13
N TYR A 268 -15.54 -10.19 -12.81
CA TYR A 268 -15.74 -8.88 -12.17
C TYR A 268 -14.61 -7.90 -12.49
N ARG A 269 -13.35 -8.33 -12.32
CA ARG A 269 -12.18 -7.49 -12.62
C ARG A 269 -12.07 -7.14 -14.09
N ASN A 270 -12.32 -8.11 -14.98
CA ASN A 270 -12.24 -7.92 -16.42
C ASN A 270 -13.23 -6.86 -16.92
N LYS A 271 -14.47 -6.83 -16.39
CA LYS A 271 -15.45 -5.77 -16.71
C LYS A 271 -14.94 -4.37 -16.32
N HIS A 272 -14.16 -4.29 -15.25
CA HIS A 272 -13.67 -3.03 -14.68
C HIS A 272 -12.31 -2.57 -15.22
N GLN A 273 -11.77 -3.24 -16.24
CA GLN A 273 -10.46 -2.98 -16.85
C GLN A 273 -10.26 -1.59 -17.43
N ASN A 274 -11.31 -0.84 -17.75
CA ASN A 274 -11.18 0.45 -18.45
C ASN A 274 -11.59 1.66 -17.59
N THR A 275 -11.79 1.48 -16.29
CA THR A 275 -12.18 2.58 -15.38
C THR A 275 -10.96 3.42 -14.96
N ASN A 276 -11.15 4.71 -14.65
CA ASN A 276 -10.08 5.55 -14.06
C ASN A 276 -9.57 5.00 -12.70
N GLU A 277 -10.34 4.09 -12.10
CA GLU A 277 -10.04 3.37 -10.86
C GLU A 277 -9.46 1.96 -11.10
N GLN A 278 -8.99 1.67 -12.32
CA GLN A 278 -8.39 0.39 -12.74
C GLN A 278 -7.49 -0.24 -11.69
N HIS A 279 -6.63 0.55 -11.04
CA HIS A 279 -5.71 0.04 -10.02
C HIS A 279 -6.40 -0.37 -8.72
N LEU A 280 -7.50 0.28 -8.34
CA LEU A 280 -8.27 -0.03 -7.13
C LEU A 280 -9.16 -1.25 -7.35
N LYS A 281 -9.91 -1.31 -8.47
CA LYS A 281 -10.85 -2.41 -8.75
C LYS A 281 -10.17 -3.74 -9.07
N TYR A 282 -8.90 -3.74 -9.49
CA TYR A 282 -8.13 -4.97 -9.70
C TYR A 282 -7.53 -5.53 -8.42
N VAL A 283 -7.18 -4.65 -7.47
CA VAL A 283 -6.43 -5.01 -6.26
C VAL A 283 -7.38 -5.29 -5.09
N ASN A 284 -8.51 -4.57 -5.04
CA ASN A 284 -9.52 -4.77 -4.02
C ASN A 284 -10.45 -5.91 -4.41
N GLU A 285 -10.74 -6.76 -3.44
CA GLU A 285 -11.76 -7.80 -3.56
C GLU A 285 -13.11 -7.16 -3.25
N PRO A 286 -14.08 -7.18 -4.19
CA PRO A 286 -15.45 -6.77 -3.89
C PRO A 286 -16.08 -7.74 -2.88
N GLU A 287 -16.92 -7.21 -2.01
CA GLU A 287 -17.82 -8.03 -1.20
C GLU A 287 -19.01 -8.44 -2.05
N LYS A 288 -19.50 -9.67 -1.87
CA LYS A 288 -20.75 -10.10 -2.49
C LYS A 288 -21.90 -9.47 -1.74
N GLU A 289 -22.90 -9.05 -2.48
CA GLU A 289 -24.13 -8.50 -1.93
C GLU A 289 -25.34 -9.24 -2.52
N LEU A 290 -26.44 -9.25 -1.75
CA LEU A 290 -27.68 -9.83 -2.22
C LEU A 290 -28.34 -8.85 -3.18
N GLN A 291 -28.47 -9.24 -4.45
CA GLN A 291 -29.07 -8.43 -5.49
C GLN A 291 -30.35 -9.09 -6.00
N GLY A 292 -31.47 -8.37 -5.98
CA GLY A 292 -32.78 -8.89 -6.35
C GLY A 292 -33.07 -8.74 -7.85
N PHE A 293 -33.72 -9.71 -8.48
CA PHE A 293 -34.21 -9.62 -9.84
C PHE A 293 -35.70 -9.93 -9.89
N LYS A 294 -36.46 -9.01 -10.48
CA LYS A 294 -37.91 -9.14 -10.65
C LYS A 294 -38.29 -9.19 -12.12
N ALA A 295 -39.10 -10.17 -12.50
CA ALA A 295 -39.67 -10.24 -13.84
C ALA A 295 -41.08 -10.82 -13.83
N LEU A 296 -41.86 -10.45 -14.84
CA LEU A 296 -43.20 -10.96 -15.11
C LEU A 296 -43.20 -11.65 -16.48
N PHE A 297 -43.53 -12.93 -16.50
CA PHE A 297 -43.60 -13.73 -17.72
C PHE A 297 -45.04 -13.82 -18.23
N LYS A 298 -45.20 -13.53 -19.52
CA LYS A 298 -46.49 -13.59 -20.24
C LYS A 298 -46.35 -14.49 -21.47
N ASN A 299 -47.43 -15.16 -21.86
CA ASN A 299 -47.49 -15.84 -23.15
C ASN A 299 -47.66 -14.83 -24.31
N ALA A 300 -47.67 -15.31 -25.56
CA ALA A 300 -47.85 -14.49 -26.76
C ALA A 300 -49.16 -13.67 -26.77
N GLU A 301 -50.18 -14.11 -26.03
CA GLU A 301 -51.48 -13.43 -25.88
C GLU A 301 -51.48 -12.38 -24.76
N GLY A 302 -50.37 -12.22 -24.03
CA GLY A 302 -50.22 -11.26 -22.93
C GLY A 302 -50.75 -11.76 -21.59
N THR A 303 -51.16 -13.02 -21.47
CA THR A 303 -51.62 -13.61 -20.22
C THR A 303 -50.44 -14.12 -19.38
N PRO A 304 -50.45 -13.92 -18.04
CA PRO A 304 -49.35 -14.39 -17.19
C PRO A 304 -49.21 -15.91 -17.18
N ILE A 305 -47.98 -16.39 -17.16
CA ILE A 305 -47.66 -17.82 -17.22
C ILE A 305 -46.64 -18.23 -16.16
N GLN A 306 -46.89 -19.39 -15.53
CA GLN A 306 -45.94 -19.97 -14.59
C GLN A 306 -44.74 -20.58 -15.33
N VAL A 307 -43.55 -20.21 -14.91
CA VAL A 307 -42.28 -20.58 -15.54
C VAL A 307 -41.28 -21.02 -14.49
N THR A 308 -40.36 -21.90 -14.86
CA THR A 308 -39.11 -22.12 -14.11
C THR A 308 -37.99 -21.46 -14.88
N ILE A 309 -37.22 -20.59 -14.21
CA ILE A 309 -36.05 -19.94 -14.81
C ILE A 309 -34.78 -20.50 -14.20
N ASP A 310 -33.80 -20.74 -15.06
CA ASP A 310 -32.40 -20.95 -14.71
C ASP A 310 -31.62 -19.77 -15.29
N ALA A 311 -31.04 -18.93 -14.45
CA ALA A 311 -30.43 -17.67 -14.85
C ALA A 311 -28.92 -17.67 -14.60
N LEU A 312 -28.16 -17.12 -15.55
CA LEU A 312 -26.72 -16.91 -15.46
C LEU A 312 -26.39 -15.42 -15.57
N THR A 313 -25.61 -14.96 -14.61
CA THR A 313 -25.09 -13.60 -14.56
C THR A 313 -23.83 -13.41 -15.40
N GLU A 314 -23.45 -12.15 -15.62
CA GLU A 314 -22.23 -11.76 -16.31
C GLU A 314 -20.98 -12.29 -15.59
N TYR A 315 -21.02 -12.31 -14.26
CA TYR A 315 -19.94 -12.87 -13.44
C TYR A 315 -20.08 -14.38 -13.23
N LYS A 316 -20.95 -15.05 -13.99
CA LYS A 316 -21.15 -16.51 -14.00
C LYS A 316 -21.78 -17.09 -12.73
N PHE A 317 -22.35 -16.28 -11.85
CA PHE A 317 -23.26 -16.76 -10.80
C PHE A 317 -24.54 -17.30 -11.43
N ARG A 318 -25.01 -18.43 -10.91
CA ARG A 318 -26.23 -19.09 -11.35
C ARG A 318 -27.27 -19.11 -10.24
N GLU A 319 -28.53 -18.96 -10.59
CA GLU A 319 -29.67 -19.15 -9.70
C GLU A 319 -30.86 -19.68 -10.47
N SER A 320 -31.69 -20.46 -9.79
CA SER A 320 -32.89 -21.07 -10.37
C SER A 320 -34.10 -20.85 -9.48
N LYS A 321 -35.21 -20.44 -10.09
CA LYS A 321 -36.46 -20.21 -9.35
C LYS A 321 -37.69 -20.43 -10.23
N THR A 322 -38.76 -20.94 -9.62
CA THR A 322 -40.07 -21.02 -10.27
C THR A 322 -40.90 -19.79 -9.91
N SER A 323 -41.55 -19.20 -10.91
CA SER A 323 -42.45 -18.06 -10.71
C SER A 323 -43.70 -18.47 -9.94
N ASN A 324 -44.38 -17.48 -9.36
CA ASN A 324 -45.67 -17.69 -8.72
C ASN A 324 -46.77 -17.94 -9.77
N THR A 325 -48.01 -18.16 -9.30
CA THR A 325 -49.18 -18.38 -10.17
C THR A 325 -49.54 -17.19 -11.05
N GLU A 326 -49.02 -16.00 -10.76
CA GLU A 326 -49.21 -14.77 -11.54
C GLU A 326 -48.07 -14.55 -12.55
N GLY A 327 -47.17 -15.54 -12.73
CA GLY A 327 -46.03 -15.44 -13.64
C GLY A 327 -44.93 -14.49 -13.16
N VAL A 328 -44.99 -14.00 -11.92
CA VAL A 328 -43.99 -13.11 -11.33
C VAL A 328 -42.88 -13.93 -10.68
N ILE A 329 -41.64 -13.55 -10.99
CA ILE A 329 -40.44 -14.03 -10.32
C ILE A 329 -39.82 -12.89 -9.50
N ASP A 330 -39.36 -13.24 -8.31
CA ASP A 330 -38.54 -12.39 -7.46
C ASP A 330 -37.39 -13.27 -6.96
N MET A 331 -36.23 -13.21 -7.61
CA MET A 331 -35.07 -14.05 -7.30
C MET A 331 -33.94 -13.21 -6.74
N ASN A 332 -33.10 -13.80 -5.89
CA ASN A 332 -31.96 -13.10 -5.32
C ASN A 332 -30.67 -13.78 -5.75
N PHE A 333 -29.69 -12.99 -6.16
CA PHE A 333 -28.33 -13.44 -6.45
C PHE A 333 -27.39 -12.97 -5.35
N ASN A 334 -26.56 -13.87 -4.83
CA ASN A 334 -25.43 -13.50 -3.98
C ASN A 334 -24.18 -13.32 -4.85
N SER A 335 -24.06 -12.15 -5.49
CA SER A 335 -23.05 -11.86 -6.51
C SER A 335 -22.31 -10.54 -6.23
N TYR A 336 -21.33 -10.19 -7.06
CA TYR A 336 -20.60 -8.93 -6.91
C TYR A 336 -21.42 -7.73 -7.41
N PRO A 337 -21.19 -6.50 -6.90
CA PRO A 337 -21.95 -5.32 -7.29
C PRO A 337 -21.93 -5.07 -8.81
N GLU A 338 -23.01 -4.46 -9.31
CA GLU A 338 -23.18 -4.11 -10.73
C GLU A 338 -23.23 -5.33 -11.67
N ASP A 339 -23.57 -6.51 -11.15
CA ASP A 339 -23.78 -7.71 -11.95
C ASP A 339 -25.11 -7.64 -12.73
N GLN A 340 -25.19 -8.39 -13.82
CA GLN A 340 -26.32 -8.37 -14.73
C GLN A 340 -26.61 -9.79 -15.19
N ILE A 341 -27.89 -10.13 -15.36
CA ILE A 341 -28.26 -11.40 -15.97
C ILE A 341 -28.00 -11.29 -17.47
N LYS A 342 -27.17 -12.21 -17.99
CA LYS A 342 -26.83 -12.30 -19.41
C LYS A 342 -27.68 -13.29 -20.17
N GLN A 343 -28.04 -14.38 -19.50
CA GLN A 343 -28.77 -15.48 -20.10
C GLN A 343 -29.72 -16.08 -19.08
N PHE A 344 -30.90 -16.48 -19.53
CA PHE A 344 -31.75 -17.37 -18.77
C PHE A 344 -32.45 -18.36 -19.68
N ARG A 345 -32.58 -19.57 -19.18
CA ARG A 345 -33.40 -20.63 -19.74
C ARG A 345 -34.73 -20.61 -19.01
N VAL A 346 -35.82 -20.57 -19.78
CA VAL A 346 -37.18 -20.53 -19.28
C VAL A 346 -37.86 -21.81 -19.68
N THR A 347 -38.32 -22.58 -18.70
CA THR A 347 -39.11 -23.79 -18.92
C THR A 347 -40.56 -23.51 -18.52
N TYR A 348 -41.50 -23.74 -19.43
CA TYR A 348 -42.93 -23.54 -19.20
C TYR A 348 -43.78 -24.58 -19.94
N PHE A 349 -45.07 -24.60 -19.63
CA PHE A 349 -46.05 -25.41 -20.35
C PHE A 349 -46.94 -24.51 -21.18
N ASP A 350 -47.04 -24.78 -22.49
CA ASP A 350 -47.88 -24.00 -23.39
C ASP A 350 -49.38 -24.27 -23.17
N VAL A 351 -50.22 -23.61 -23.98
CA VAL A 351 -51.69 -23.78 -23.93
C VAL A 351 -52.12 -25.23 -24.19
N ASN A 352 -51.32 -26.00 -24.93
CA ASN A 352 -51.55 -27.41 -25.22
C ASN A 352 -50.96 -28.36 -24.16
N LYS A 353 -50.37 -27.81 -23.08
CA LYS A 353 -49.65 -28.53 -22.02
C LYS A 353 -48.40 -29.25 -22.49
N GLU A 354 -47.82 -28.82 -23.60
CA GLU A 354 -46.51 -29.24 -24.05
C GLU A 354 -45.42 -28.45 -23.33
N LYS A 355 -44.36 -29.14 -22.91
CA LYS A 355 -43.22 -28.50 -22.25
C LYS A 355 -42.40 -27.75 -23.30
N ILE A 356 -42.32 -26.43 -23.16
CA ILE A 356 -41.46 -25.56 -23.98
C ILE A 356 -40.26 -25.11 -23.16
N VAL A 357 -39.11 -25.02 -23.84
CA VAL A 357 -37.87 -24.46 -23.30
C VAL A 357 -37.43 -23.33 -24.21
N ASP A 358 -37.47 -22.12 -23.68
CA ASP A 358 -36.98 -20.91 -24.34
C ASP A 358 -35.66 -20.47 -23.73
N GLU A 359 -34.75 -20.01 -24.57
CA GLU A 359 -33.47 -19.46 -24.16
C GLU A 359 -33.40 -17.98 -24.54
N ILE A 360 -33.24 -17.14 -23.53
CA ILE A 360 -33.28 -15.69 -23.69
C ILE A 360 -31.91 -15.14 -23.29
N SER A 361 -31.34 -14.31 -24.16
CA SER A 361 -30.11 -13.57 -23.91
C SER A 361 -30.40 -12.08 -23.87
N GLY A 362 -29.85 -11.37 -22.90
CA GLY A 362 -30.02 -9.92 -22.77
C GLY A 362 -29.12 -9.33 -21.69
N ASN A 363 -29.32 -8.06 -21.35
CA ASN A 363 -28.63 -7.40 -20.24
C ASN A 363 -29.69 -6.92 -19.25
N TYR A 364 -30.04 -7.78 -18.30
CA TYR A 364 -31.05 -7.44 -17.30
C TYR A 364 -30.35 -7.03 -16.02
N SER A 365 -30.66 -5.82 -15.55
CA SER A 365 -30.03 -5.29 -14.35
C SER A 365 -30.59 -5.99 -13.13
N LEU A 366 -29.71 -6.31 -12.18
CA LEU A 366 -30.12 -6.68 -10.84
C LEU A 366 -30.52 -5.40 -10.06
N ASN A 367 -31.24 -5.59 -8.97
CA ASN A 367 -31.89 -4.58 -8.14
C ASN A 367 -32.89 -3.69 -8.89
N ASN A 368 -33.69 -4.29 -9.78
CA ASN A 368 -34.74 -3.56 -10.48
C ASN A 368 -35.99 -3.37 -9.59
N ASP A 369 -36.42 -2.12 -9.44
CA ASP A 369 -37.65 -1.77 -8.70
C ASP A 369 -38.91 -2.19 -9.47
N ILE A 370 -38.87 -2.04 -10.79
CA ILE A 370 -39.97 -2.36 -11.71
C ILE A 370 -39.69 -3.72 -12.34
N PRO A 371 -40.61 -4.70 -12.25
CA PRO A 371 -40.44 -6.00 -12.90
C PRO A 371 -40.23 -5.88 -14.40
N TYR A 372 -39.25 -6.60 -14.95
CA TYR A 372 -39.11 -6.74 -16.39
C TYR A 372 -40.27 -7.56 -16.96
N GLU A 373 -40.95 -7.05 -17.99
CA GLU A 373 -41.95 -7.84 -18.70
C GLU A 373 -41.29 -8.66 -19.81
N ILE A 374 -41.47 -9.98 -19.78
CA ILE A 374 -40.91 -10.93 -20.74
C ILE A 374 -42.06 -11.70 -21.40
N ILE A 375 -42.18 -11.53 -22.72
CA ILE A 375 -43.20 -12.22 -23.53
C ILE A 375 -42.55 -13.46 -24.15
N LEU A 376 -43.06 -14.63 -23.77
CA LEU A 376 -42.67 -15.94 -24.27
C LEU A 376 -43.47 -16.29 -25.51
N LYS A 377 -42.86 -17.03 -26.44
CA LYS A 377 -43.44 -17.29 -27.75
C LYS A 377 -44.48 -18.40 -27.76
#